data_AF-X0Z522-F1
#
_entry.id   AF-X0Z522-F1
#
_cell.length_a   1.000
_cell.length_b   1.000
_cell.length_c   1.000
_cell.angle_alpha   90.00
_cell.angle_beta   90.00
_cell.angle_gamma   90.00
#
_symmetry.space_group_name_H-M   'P 1'
#
loop_
_entity.id
_entity.type
_entity.pdbx_description
1 polymer ?
#
loop_
_entity_poly.entity_id
_entity_poly.type
_entity_poly.pdbx_seq_one_letter_code
_entity_poly.pdbx_strand_id
1 'polypeptide(L)' 'EPKILRYDEIDGKKIPVYSAKVETTVTNIKTGQEYSSHEECQADIDNPETDTTEADIRRDVHVTAPNVFAGAHTLPE' A
#
# COMPACT_ATOMS: atom_id res chain seq x y z
N GLU A 1 1.61 -13.91 7.65
CA GLU A 1 0.86 -14.83 6.77
C GLU A 1 -0.36 -14.11 6.20
N PRO A 2 -0.70 -14.26 4.92
CA PRO A 2 -1.88 -13.63 4.35
C PRO A 2 -3.15 -14.30 4.90
N LYS A 3 -4.06 -13.49 5.43
CA LYS A 3 -5.33 -13.95 5.98
C LYS A 3 -6.44 -13.80 4.94
N ILE A 4 -7.27 -14.83 4.77
CA ILE A 4 -8.51 -14.69 4.01
C ILE A 4 -9.46 -13.85 4.85
N LEU A 5 -9.88 -12.70 4.32
CA LEU A 5 -10.76 -11.75 4.98
C LEU A 5 -12.23 -12.17 4.82
N ARG A 6 -12.61 -12.56 3.61
CA ARG A 6 -13.97 -12.97 3.25
C ARG A 6 -14.01 -13.69 1.90
N TYR A 7 -15.16 -14.22 1.54
CA TYR A 7 -15.46 -14.71 0.19
C TYR A 7 -16.49 -13.78 -0.44
N ASP A 8 -16.18 -13.24 -1.61
CA ASP A 8 -17.11 -12.45 -2.40
C ASP A 8 -17.69 -13.31 -3.53
N GLU A 9 -18.97 -13.14 -3.84
CA GLU A 9 -19.61 -13.82 -4.95
C GLU A 9 -19.57 -12.93 -6.20
N ILE A 10 -18.80 -13.35 -7.19
CA ILE A 10 -18.65 -12.65 -8.47
C ILE A 10 -19.03 -13.65 -9.55
N ASP A 11 -20.02 -13.32 -10.39
CA ASP A 11 -20.48 -14.18 -11.48
C ASP A 11 -20.97 -15.58 -10.99
N GLY A 12 -21.59 -15.64 -9.80
CA GLY A 12 -22.04 -16.90 -9.17
C GLY A 12 -20.91 -17.79 -8.65
N LYS A 13 -19.66 -17.33 -8.67
CA LYS A 13 -18.50 -18.02 -8.08
C LYS A 13 -18.03 -17.33 -6.80
N LYS A 14 -17.71 -18.13 -5.79
CA LYS A 14 -17.12 -17.66 -4.53
C LYS A 14 -15.61 -17.46 -4.69
N ILE A 15 -15.17 -16.20 -4.64
CA ILE A 15 -13.76 -15.82 -4.75
C ILE A 15 -13.23 -15.40 -3.37
N PRO A 16 -12.11 -15.99 -2.89
CA PRO A 16 -11.50 -15.58 -1.63
C PRO A 16 -10.81 -14.21 -1.75
N VAL A 17 -11.10 -13.33 -0.81
CA VAL A 17 -10.44 -12.02 -0.65
C VAL A 17 -9.33 -12.15 0.38
N TYR A 18 -8.10 -11.89 -0.04
CA TYR A 18 -6.92 -11.97 0.82
C TYR A 18 -6.51 -10.60 1.36
N SER A 19 -6.04 -10.58 2.60
CA SER A 19 -5.31 -9.44 3.16
C SER A 19 -3.92 -9.40 2.56
N ALA A 20 -3.59 -8.33 1.84
CA ALA A 20 -2.22 -8.01 1.43
C ALA A 20 -1.47 -7.34 2.59
N LYS A 21 -0.14 -7.55 2.65
CA LYS A 21 0.72 -6.73 3.51
C LYS A 21 1.04 -5.46 2.72
N VAL A 22 0.75 -4.31 3.30
CA VAL A 22 1.06 -3.00 2.72
C VAL A 22 2.04 -2.30 3.65
N GLU A 23 3.16 -1.86 3.11
CA GLU A 23 4.12 -1.02 3.79
C GLU A 23 4.13 0.33 3.06
N THR A 24 3.84 1.41 3.78
CA THR A 24 3.85 2.77 3.23
C THR A 24 5.07 3.47 3.81
N THR A 25 5.96 3.93 2.94
CA THR A 25 7.12 4.74 3.30
C THR A 25 6.91 6.12 2.72
N VAL A 26 7.09 7.13 3.57
CA VAL A 26 7.05 8.54 3.17
C VAL A 26 8.45 9.08 3.36
N THR A 27 9.07 9.63 2.32
CA THR A 27 10.46 10.08 2.37
C THR A 27 10.61 11.45 1.72
N ASN A 28 11.37 12.33 2.37
CA ASN A 28 11.81 13.60 1.81
C ASN A 28 12.99 13.37 0.87
N ILE A 29 12.87 13.75 -0.40
CA ILE A 29 13.95 13.54 -1.38
C ILE A 29 15.12 14.51 -1.21
N LYS A 30 14.91 15.68 -0.59
CA LYS A 30 15.95 16.69 -0.37
C LYS A 30 16.79 16.36 0.86
N THR A 31 16.13 16.06 1.97
CA THR A 31 16.80 15.83 3.26
C THR A 31 17.12 14.35 3.49
N GLY A 32 16.48 13.44 2.76
CA GLY A 32 16.57 12.00 2.98
C GLY A 32 15.80 11.50 4.21
N GLN A 33 14.97 12.36 4.82
CA GLN A 33 14.22 12.02 6.03
C GLN A 33 13.04 11.11 5.71
N GLU A 34 12.95 9.97 6.38
CA GLU A 34 11.77 9.11 6.35
C GLU A 34 10.78 9.52 7.44
N TYR A 35 9.51 9.69 7.07
CA TYR A 35 8.41 9.99 7.97
C TYR A 35 7.56 8.75 8.18
N SER A 36 7.18 8.51 9.43
CA SER A 36 6.36 7.35 9.80
C SER A 36 4.86 7.62 9.63
N SER A 37 4.47 8.88 9.52
CA SER A 37 3.08 9.32 9.39
C SER A 37 2.95 10.50 8.43
N HIS A 38 1.74 10.64 7.87
CA HIS A 38 1.38 11.80 7.07
C HIS A 38 1.45 13.11 7.87
N GLU A 39 1.14 13.07 9.17
CA GLU A 39 1.15 14.26 10.04
C GLU A 39 2.57 14.84 10.22
N GLU A 40 3.58 14.00 10.43
CA GLU A 40 4.98 14.46 10.56
C GLU A 40 5.48 15.07 9.26
N CYS A 41 5.12 14.45 8.14
CA CYS A 41 5.45 14.95 6.81
C CYS A 41 4.80 16.33 6.56
N GLN A 42 3.54 16.50 6.96
CA GLN A 42 2.82 17.75 6.79
C GLN A 42 3.40 18.85 7.69
N ALA A 43 3.71 18.53 8.95
CA ALA A 43 4.36 19.46 9.87
C ALA A 43 5.73 19.94 9.34
N ASP A 44 6.47 19.09 8.62
CA ASP A 44 7.74 19.47 7.99
C ASP A 44 7.57 20.33 6.73
N ILE A 45 6.45 20.19 6.01
CA ILE A 45 6.10 21.07 4.88
C ILE A 45 5.63 22.44 5.37
N ASP A 46 4.83 22.45 6.43
CA ASP A 46 4.26 23.68 7.00
C ASP A 46 5.26 24.46 7.85
N ASN A 47 6.45 23.89 8.13
CA ASN A 47 7.50 24.57 8.87
C ASN A 47 8.26 25.56 7.96
N PRO A 48 8.20 26.88 8.23
CA PRO A 48 8.92 27.87 7.42
C PRO A 48 10.44 27.83 7.59
N GLU A 49 10.97 27.07 8.56
CA GLU A 49 12.41 26.84 8.73
C GLU A 49 12.96 25.76 7.81
N THR A 50 12.09 24.94 7.19
CA THR A 50 12.44 23.87 6.26
C THR A 50 12.02 24.25 4.84
N ASP A 51 12.88 24.01 3.86
CA ASP A 51 12.57 24.21 2.43
C ASP A 51 11.79 23.01 1.84
N THR A 52 11.17 22.21 2.71
CA THR A 52 10.43 21.00 2.32
C THR A 52 9.10 21.42 1.71
N THR A 53 8.87 21.03 0.45
CA THR A 53 7.58 21.23 -0.22
C THR A 53 6.87 19.91 -0.46
N GLU A 54 5.56 19.93 -0.73
CA GLU A 54 4.83 18.70 -1.09
C GLU A 54 5.43 17.97 -2.31
N ALA A 55 6.08 18.69 -3.23
CA ALA A 55 6.75 18.11 -4.38
C ALA A 55 8.04 17.34 -4.01
N ASP A 56 8.64 17.66 -2.86
CA ASP A 56 9.82 16.99 -2.32
C ASP A 56 9.45 15.70 -1.55
N ILE A 57 8.16 15.47 -1.32
CA ILE A 57 7.68 14.31 -0.60
C ILE A 57 7.39 13.16 -1.57
N ARG A 58 8.12 12.08 -1.37
CA ARG A 58 7.89 10.82 -2.07
C ARG A 58 7.10 9.87 -1.15
N ARG A 59 5.97 9.35 -1.66
CA ARG A 59 5.14 8.36 -0.97
C ARG A 59 5.20 7.05 -1.73
N ASP A 60 5.95 6.10 -1.22
CA ASP A 60 6.05 4.76 -1.80
C ASP A 60 5.09 3.82 -1.07
N VAL A 61 4.29 3.09 -1.84
CA VAL A 61 3.37 2.06 -1.31
C VAL A 61 3.85 0.72 -1.81
N HIS A 62 4.46 -0.06 -0.91
CA HIS A 62 4.88 -1.42 -1.19
C HIS A 62 3.74 -2.38 -0.82
N VAL A 63 3.05 -2.86 -1.85
CA VAL A 63 2.01 -3.89 -1.69
C VAL A 63 2.62 -5.24 -1.98
N THR A 64 2.76 -6.07 -0.95
CA THR A 64 3.14 -7.48 -1.14
C THR A 64 1.87 -8.27 -1.37
N ALA A 65 1.62 -8.61 -2.64
CA ALA A 65 0.55 -9.51 -3.02
C ALA A 65 0.84 -10.91 -2.45
N PRO A 66 -0.14 -11.55 -1.78
CA PRO A 66 0.03 -12.91 -1.33
C PRO A 66 0.12 -13.86 -2.53
N ASN A 67 0.97 -14.89 -2.40
CA ASN A 67 1.01 -15.99 -3.36
C ASN A 67 -0.33 -16.72 -3.30
N VAL A 68 -1.24 -16.33 -4.19
CA VAL A 68 -2.46 -17.06 -4.44
C VAL A 68 -2.10 -18.19 -5.40
N PHE A 69 -2.41 -19.42 -5.01
CA PHE A 69 -2.35 -20.54 -5.93
C PHE A 69 -3.46 -20.31 -6.96
N ALA A 70 -3.13 -19.64 -8.07
CA ALA A 70 -3.97 -19.55 -9.24
C ALA A 70 -3.94 -20.93 -9.92
N GLY A 71 -4.48 -21.94 -9.23
CA GLY A 71 -4.81 -23.20 -9.87
C GLY A 71 -5.78 -22.86 -10.98
N ALA A 72 -5.37 -23.11 -12.22
CA ALA A 72 -6.22 -22.99 -13.40
C ALA A 72 -7.51 -23.77 -13.12
N HIS A 73 -8.57 -23.06 -12.77
CA HIS A 73 -9.89 -23.63 -12.86
C HIS A 73 -10.14 -23.73 -14.36
N THR A 74 -9.85 -24.90 -14.94
CA THR A 74 -10.46 -25.27 -16.21
C THR A 74 -11.95 -25.05 -16.02
N LEU A 75 -12.50 -24.04 -16.68
CA LEU A 75 -13.93 -23.86 -16.78
C LEU A 75 -14.44 -25.14 -17.46
N PRO A 76 -15.31 -25.95 -16.83
CA PRO A 76 -16.04 -26.94 -17.60
C PRO A 76 -16.92 -26.18 -18.60
N GLU A 77 -16.90 -26.64 -19.85
CA GLU A 77 -17.70 -26.12 -20.98
C GLU A 77 -19.19 -25.99 -20.65
#